data_AF-A0A925DMV4-F1
#
_entry.id   AF-A0A925DMV4-F1
#
_cell.length_a   1.000
_cell.length_b   1.000
_cell.length_c   1.000
_cell.angle_alpha   90.00
_cell.angle_beta   90.00
_cell.angle_gamma   90.00
#
_symmetry.space_group_name_H-M   'P 1'
#
loop_
_entity.id
_entity.type
_entity.pdbx_description
1 polymer ?
#
loop_
_entity_poly.entity_id
_entity_poly.type
_entity_poly.pdbx_seq_one_letter_code
_entity_poly.pdbx_strand_id
1 'polypeptide(L)'
;MKTTIENKEQLSVKEQCLEFAQILGLNEPVSEEVLKAAVQNEIYARNLLVSKDSPEMLEILLKNPVKTSLANKEHSTMELVAKAATALLRWGKTGFNIVNQAVLERRENACLSCPNLQEAKSIAQKIVPSLAQKNVAGHRTGKKICALCGCNVSNKMRLPSEACPDKNPENSNQSRWGEPLLSGNIN
;
A
#
# COMPACT_ATOMS: atom_id res chain seq x y z
N MET A 1 20.01 -16.22 -32.55
CA MET A 1 18.72 -15.62 -32.18
C MET A 1 18.93 -14.71 -30.98
N LYS A 2 19.08 -13.40 -31.21
CA LYS A 2 19.06 -12.38 -30.16
C LYS A 2 17.61 -11.95 -30.01
N THR A 3 16.99 -12.22 -28.86
CA THR A 3 15.65 -11.73 -28.56
C THR A 3 15.80 -10.57 -27.60
N THR A 4 15.51 -9.40 -28.13
CA THR A 4 15.52 -8.08 -27.53
C THR A 4 14.71 -8.04 -26.23
N ILE A 5 15.40 -7.90 -25.10
CA ILE A 5 14.81 -7.45 -23.82
C ILE A 5 15.49 -6.12 -23.50
N GLU A 6 15.16 -5.07 -24.24
CA GLU A 6 15.57 -3.70 -23.91
C GLU A 6 14.41 -2.76 -24.26
N ASN A 7 14.10 -1.86 -23.33
CA ASN A 7 13.20 -0.70 -23.40
C ASN A 7 11.69 -0.91 -23.20
N LYS A 8 11.26 -0.77 -21.94
CA LYS A 8 9.86 -0.43 -21.60
C LYS A 8 9.68 0.62 -20.48
N GLU A 9 10.68 1.47 -20.24
CA GLU A 9 10.62 2.50 -19.18
C GLU A 9 11.12 3.88 -19.64
N GLN A 10 10.49 4.41 -20.69
CA GLN A 10 10.51 5.85 -20.96
C GLN A 10 9.10 6.26 -21.40
N LEU A 11 8.21 6.55 -20.44
CA LEU A 11 6.99 7.30 -20.77
C LEU A 11 7.43 8.63 -21.36
N SER A 12 6.87 8.98 -22.51
CA SER A 12 7.10 10.27 -23.15
C SER A 12 6.72 11.39 -22.19
N VAL A 13 7.46 12.49 -22.19
CA VAL A 13 7.16 13.67 -21.33
C VAL A 13 5.71 14.14 -21.51
N LYS A 14 5.15 13.99 -22.71
CA LYS A 14 3.75 14.29 -23.00
C LYS A 14 2.77 13.39 -22.24
N GLU A 15 3.08 12.11 -22.09
CA GLU A 15 2.27 11.16 -21.33
C GLU A 15 2.31 11.51 -19.85
N GLN A 16 3.48 11.88 -19.32
CA GLN A 16 3.63 12.32 -17.93
C GLN A 16 2.85 13.62 -17.64
N CYS A 17 2.85 14.58 -18.56
CA CYS A 17 2.04 15.79 -18.44
C CYS A 17 0.54 15.49 -18.44
N LEU A 18 0.10 14.49 -19.22
CA LEU A 18 -1.29 14.06 -19.28
C LEU A 18 -1.70 13.33 -18.01
N GLU A 19 -0.90 12.39 -17.53
CA GLU A 19 -1.14 11.69 -16.26
C GLU A 19 -1.19 12.67 -15.09
N PHE A 20 -0.27 13.63 -15.05
CA PHE A 20 -0.25 14.63 -13.98
C PHE A 20 -1.46 15.56 -14.05
N ALA A 21 -1.94 15.92 -15.25
CA ALA A 21 -3.19 16.64 -15.41
C ALA A 21 -4.41 15.87 -14.86
N GLN A 22 -4.49 14.56 -15.12
CA GLN A 22 -5.56 13.70 -14.59
C GLN A 22 -5.57 13.68 -13.06
N ILE A 23 -4.39 13.61 -12.44
CA ILE A 23 -4.25 13.67 -10.97
C ILE A 23 -4.79 15.00 -10.42
N LEU A 24 -4.60 16.10 -11.15
CA LEU A 24 -5.09 17.43 -10.78
C LEU A 24 -6.56 17.68 -11.17
N GLY A 25 -7.23 16.71 -11.82
CA GLY A 25 -8.62 16.86 -12.27
C GLY A 25 -8.78 17.76 -13.50
N LEU A 26 -7.72 17.93 -14.31
CA LEU A 26 -7.73 18.75 -15.51
C LEU A 26 -7.99 17.88 -16.76
N ASN A 27 -8.69 18.46 -17.73
CA ASN A 27 -8.97 17.81 -19.02
C ASN A 27 -7.85 17.99 -20.04
N GLU A 28 -6.96 18.96 -19.81
CA GLU A 28 -5.85 19.29 -20.69
C GLU A 28 -4.51 18.98 -20.03
N PRO A 29 -3.50 18.52 -20.79
CA PRO A 29 -2.17 18.28 -20.25
C PRO A 29 -1.60 19.53 -19.58
N VAL A 30 -0.93 19.36 -18.45
CA VAL A 30 -0.18 20.46 -17.84
C VAL A 30 1.01 20.83 -18.72
N SER A 31 1.53 22.04 -18.55
CA SER A 31 2.79 22.43 -19.20
C SER A 31 3.95 21.60 -18.64
N GLU A 32 5.00 21.40 -19.45
CA GLU A 32 6.21 20.69 -19.04
C GLU A 32 6.91 21.40 -17.88
N GLU A 33 6.82 22.74 -17.82
CA GLU A 33 7.37 23.55 -16.74
C GLU A 33 6.64 23.29 -15.41
N VAL A 34 5.32 23.12 -15.44
CA VAL A 34 4.52 22.77 -14.26
C VAL A 34 4.91 21.39 -13.75
N LEU A 35 5.03 20.41 -14.65
CA LEU A 35 5.45 19.06 -14.30
C LEU A 35 6.85 19.07 -13.66
N LYS A 36 7.82 19.75 -14.29
CA LYS A 36 9.19 19.87 -13.76
C LYS A 36 9.22 20.55 -12.40
N ALA A 37 8.50 21.66 -12.23
CA ALA A 37 8.43 22.38 -10.96
C ALA A 37 7.82 21.52 -9.85
N ALA A 38 6.78 20.73 -10.16
CA ALA A 38 6.14 19.81 -9.21
C ALA A 38 7.09 18.68 -8.78
N VAL A 39 7.79 18.05 -9.73
CA VAL A 39 8.77 16.99 -9.43
C VAL A 39 9.91 17.51 -8.55
N GLN A 40 10.32 18.78 -8.72
CA GLN A 40 11.47 19.36 -8.03
C GLN A 40 11.13 20.02 -6.69
N ASN A 41 9.86 20.35 -6.43
CA ASN A 41 9.46 21.07 -5.24
C ASN A 41 8.22 20.44 -4.61
N GLU A 42 8.44 19.66 -3.54
CA GLU A 42 7.40 18.96 -2.80
C GLU A 42 6.31 19.90 -2.25
N ILE A 43 6.69 21.12 -1.83
CA ILE A 43 5.71 22.10 -1.32
C ILE A 43 4.82 22.59 -2.46
N TYR A 44 5.41 22.86 -3.63
CA TYR A 44 4.66 23.26 -4.81
C TYR A 44 3.74 22.12 -5.32
N ALA A 45 4.24 20.89 -5.39
CA ALA A 45 3.42 19.72 -5.73
C ALA A 45 2.25 19.52 -4.76
N ARG A 46 2.51 19.63 -3.45
CA ARG A 46 1.47 19.55 -2.43
C ARG A 46 0.44 20.67 -2.60
N ASN A 47 0.87 21.90 -2.87
CA ASN A 47 -0.04 23.02 -3.08
C ASN A 47 -0.93 22.80 -4.31
N LEU A 48 -0.39 22.24 -5.41
CA LEU A 48 -1.19 21.86 -6.57
C LEU A 48 -2.26 20.82 -6.21
N LEU A 49 -1.87 19.75 -5.50
CA LEU A 49 -2.80 18.67 -5.10
C LEU A 49 -3.91 19.14 -4.16
N VAL A 50 -3.59 20.03 -3.20
CA VAL A 50 -4.57 20.58 -2.26
C VAL A 50 -5.49 21.60 -2.94
N SER A 51 -5.00 22.29 -3.97
CA SER A 51 -5.78 23.30 -4.71
C SER A 51 -6.69 22.70 -5.78
N LYS A 52 -6.69 21.38 -6.00
CA LYS A 52 -7.45 20.72 -7.08
C LYS A 52 -8.96 21.04 -7.07
N ASP A 53 -9.53 21.22 -5.88
CA ASP A 53 -10.96 21.51 -5.68
C ASP A 53 -11.24 23.04 -5.66
N SER A 54 -10.22 23.87 -5.89
CA SER A 54 -10.30 25.34 -5.95
C SER A 54 -9.75 25.83 -7.30
N PRO A 55 -10.61 25.96 -8.33
CA PRO A 55 -10.19 26.26 -9.70
C PRO A 55 -9.34 27.54 -9.81
N GLU A 56 -9.72 28.60 -9.07
CA GLU A 56 -8.99 29.87 -9.07
C GLU A 56 -7.57 29.73 -8.53
N MET A 57 -7.40 29.00 -7.42
CA MET A 57 -6.08 28.79 -6.80
C MET A 57 -5.22 27.86 -7.66
N LEU A 58 -5.81 26.80 -8.23
CA LEU A 58 -5.11 25.91 -9.13
C LEU A 58 -4.62 26.66 -10.37
N GLU A 59 -5.47 27.48 -11.00
CA GLU A 59 -5.11 28.26 -12.18
C GLU A 59 -3.95 29.23 -11.90
N ILE A 60 -3.95 29.88 -10.72
CA ILE A 60 -2.84 30.75 -10.29
C ILE A 60 -1.53 29.97 -10.20
N LEU A 61 -1.55 28.78 -9.61
CA LEU A 61 -0.36 27.93 -9.45
C LEU A 61 0.15 27.42 -10.80
N LEU A 62 -0.75 27.01 -11.69
CA LEU A 62 -0.41 26.55 -13.05
C LEU A 62 0.22 27.67 -13.89
N LYS A 63 -0.27 28.91 -13.77
CA LYS A 63 0.29 30.08 -14.48
C LYS A 63 1.62 30.57 -13.90
N ASN A 64 1.92 30.24 -12.65
CA ASN A 64 3.11 30.70 -11.94
C ASN A 64 3.95 29.52 -11.41
N PRO A 65 4.48 28.65 -12.29
CA PRO A 65 5.33 27.56 -11.86
C PRO A 65 6.56 28.09 -11.13
N VAL A 66 6.87 27.51 -9.97
CA VAL A 66 8.06 27.90 -9.20
C VAL A 66 9.29 27.65 -10.06
N LYS A 67 10.07 28.71 -10.30
CA LYS A 67 11.37 28.62 -10.97
C LYS A 67 12.38 27.98 -10.02
N THR A 68 12.35 26.66 -9.90
CA THR A 68 13.44 25.93 -9.25
C THR A 68 14.64 25.97 -10.18
N SER A 69 15.77 26.51 -9.71
CA SER A 69 17.01 26.37 -10.48
C SER A 69 17.31 24.89 -10.61
N LEU A 70 17.75 24.46 -11.80
CA LEU A 70 18.30 23.14 -12.06
C LEU A 70 19.64 22.98 -11.32
N ALA A 71 19.65 23.15 -10.00
CA ALA A 71 20.58 22.40 -9.19
C ALA A 71 20.03 20.97 -9.24
N ASN A 72 20.47 20.20 -10.25
CA ASN A 72 20.58 18.77 -10.10
C ASN A 72 21.37 18.58 -8.80
N LYS A 73 20.67 18.44 -7.67
CA LYS A 73 21.28 17.82 -6.51
C LYS A 73 21.50 16.40 -6.99
N GLU A 74 22.68 16.16 -7.56
CA GLU A 74 23.16 14.84 -7.87
C GLU A 74 23.12 14.07 -6.55
N HIS A 75 22.03 13.34 -6.36
CA HIS A 75 21.90 12.47 -5.22
C HIS A 75 22.91 11.36 -5.46
N SER A 76 23.94 11.33 -4.62
CA SER A 76 24.86 10.20 -4.63
C SER A 76 24.07 8.90 -4.46
N THR A 77 24.55 7.80 -5.05
CA THR A 77 23.96 6.48 -4.85
C THR A 77 23.75 6.15 -3.37
N MET A 78 24.67 6.61 -2.51
CA MET A 78 24.54 6.46 -1.06
C MET A 78 23.36 7.23 -0.48
N GLU A 79 23.09 8.45 -0.94
CA GLU A 79 21.92 9.22 -0.49
C GLU A 79 20.61 8.55 -0.90
N LEU A 80 20.54 8.00 -2.12
CA LEU A 80 19.38 7.25 -2.58
C LEU A 80 19.17 5.97 -1.76
N VAL A 81 20.24 5.20 -1.52
CA VAL A 81 20.19 4.01 -0.65
C VAL A 81 19.76 4.39 0.78
N ALA A 82 20.26 5.49 1.33
CA ALA A 82 19.88 5.95 2.66
C ALA A 82 18.41 6.35 2.73
N LYS A 83 17.89 7.04 1.71
CA LYS A 83 16.47 7.39 1.59
C LYS A 83 15.60 6.13 1.44
N ALA A 84 16.00 5.18 0.59
CA ALA A 84 15.30 3.92 0.43
C ALA A 84 15.27 3.10 1.73
N ALA A 85 16.39 2.99 2.43
CA ALA A 85 16.47 2.31 3.73
C ALA A 85 15.59 3.02 4.77
N THR A 86 15.58 4.35 4.79
CA THR A 86 14.72 5.14 5.69
C THR A 86 13.24 4.95 5.39
N ALA A 87 12.86 4.93 4.11
CA ALA A 87 11.49 4.65 3.68
C ALA A 87 11.08 3.22 4.07
N LEU A 88 11.95 2.23 3.84
CA LEU A 88 11.73 0.84 4.22
C LEU A 88 11.59 0.67 5.74
N LEU A 89 12.41 1.36 6.54
CA LEU A 89 12.30 1.36 8.01
C LEU A 89 11.01 2.04 8.47
N ARG A 90 10.62 3.15 7.84
CA ARG A 90 9.35 3.83 8.14
C ARG A 90 8.16 2.92 7.86
N TRP A 91 8.15 2.28 6.69
CA TRP A 91 7.14 1.30 6.30
C TRP A 91 7.18 0.08 7.21
N GLY A 92 8.36 -0.39 7.58
CA GLY A 92 8.51 -1.51 8.50
C GLY A 92 7.96 -1.21 9.89
N LYS A 93 8.16 0.01 10.40
CA LYS A 93 7.58 0.47 11.67
C LYS A 93 6.06 0.53 11.65
N THR A 94 5.45 0.67 10.46
CA THR A 94 3.98 0.71 10.32
C THR A 94 3.38 -0.65 9.92
N GLY A 95 4.05 -1.39 9.05
CA GLY A 95 3.57 -2.62 8.41
C GLY A 95 4.11 -3.93 9.00
N PHE A 96 5.19 -3.91 9.79
CA PHE A 96 5.67 -5.10 10.53
C PHE A 96 5.21 -5.12 11.99
N ASN A 97 4.42 -4.14 12.43
CA ASN A 97 3.74 -4.26 13.72
C ASN A 97 2.82 -5.47 13.69
N ILE A 98 2.86 -6.24 14.76
CA ILE A 98 1.87 -7.29 15.01
C ILE A 98 0.80 -6.75 15.94
N VAL A 99 -0.44 -7.23 15.77
CA VAL A 99 -1.50 -6.93 16.71
C VAL A 99 -1.14 -7.43 18.12
N ASN A 100 -1.72 -6.79 19.14
CA ASN A 100 -1.51 -7.25 20.52
C ASN A 100 -2.12 -8.64 20.76
N GLN A 101 -1.72 -9.27 21.86
CA GLN A 101 -2.10 -10.65 22.20
C GLN A 101 -3.62 -10.85 22.28
N ALA A 102 -4.36 -9.90 22.85
CA ALA A 102 -5.81 -9.99 22.97
C ALA A 102 -6.52 -9.96 21.61
N VAL A 103 -6.06 -9.10 20.70
CA VAL A 103 -6.57 -9.04 19.32
C VAL A 103 -6.22 -10.33 18.58
N LEU A 104 -4.99 -10.83 18.74
CA LEU A 104 -4.54 -12.06 18.11
C LEU A 104 -5.37 -13.28 18.56
N GLU A 105 -5.62 -13.41 19.86
CA GLU A 105 -6.45 -14.47 20.45
C GLU A 105 -7.87 -14.43 19.91
N ARG A 106 -8.49 -13.25 19.89
CA ARG A 106 -9.84 -13.05 19.37
C ARG A 106 -9.93 -13.44 17.89
N ARG A 107 -9.02 -12.91 17.06
CA ARG A 107 -8.99 -13.19 15.61
C ARG A 107 -8.78 -14.69 15.35
N GLU A 108 -7.88 -15.32 16.09
CA GLU A 108 -7.61 -16.76 15.93
C GLU A 108 -8.80 -17.63 16.37
N ASN A 109 -9.47 -17.28 17.48
CA ASN A 109 -10.68 -17.99 17.94
C ASN A 109 -11.80 -17.91 16.90
N ALA A 110 -12.00 -16.74 16.27
CA ALA A 110 -12.95 -16.57 15.18
C ALA A 110 -12.59 -17.44 13.95
N CYS A 111 -11.30 -17.61 13.66
CA CYS A 111 -10.86 -18.50 12.60
C CYS A 111 -11.06 -19.99 12.94
N LEU A 112 -10.83 -20.40 14.19
CA LEU A 112 -10.99 -21.78 14.65
C LEU A 112 -12.43 -22.28 14.56
N SER A 113 -13.42 -21.39 14.70
CA SER A 113 -14.84 -21.69 14.52
C SER A 113 -15.34 -21.47 13.08
N CYS A 114 -14.49 -21.04 12.16
CA CYS A 114 -14.90 -20.66 10.81
C CYS A 114 -15.02 -21.87 9.87
N PRO A 115 -16.14 -22.05 9.16
CA PRO A 115 -16.32 -23.15 8.20
C PRO A 115 -15.34 -23.08 7.01
N ASN A 116 -14.73 -21.92 6.77
CA ASN A 116 -13.77 -21.70 5.69
C ASN A 116 -12.32 -22.04 6.08
N LEU A 117 -12.06 -22.55 7.30
CA LEU A 117 -10.72 -22.94 7.72
C LEU A 117 -10.33 -24.31 7.13
N GLN A 118 -9.20 -24.37 6.42
CA GLN A 118 -8.73 -25.58 5.74
C GLN A 118 -7.25 -25.87 6.02
N GLU A 119 -6.80 -27.09 5.74
CA GLU A 119 -5.37 -27.43 5.73
C GLU A 119 -4.65 -26.83 4.52
N ALA A 120 -3.41 -26.39 4.72
CA ALA A 120 -2.56 -25.92 3.64
C ALA A 120 -2.27 -27.04 2.62
N LYS A 121 -2.55 -26.79 1.35
CA LYS A 121 -2.37 -27.78 0.27
C LYS A 121 -0.97 -27.72 -0.34
N SER A 122 -0.48 -26.53 -0.64
CA SER A 122 0.81 -26.31 -1.30
C SER A 122 1.98 -26.12 -0.33
N ILE A 123 3.21 -26.30 -0.81
CA ILE A 123 4.44 -26.07 -0.04
C ILE A 123 4.56 -24.58 0.33
N ALA A 124 4.26 -23.66 -0.59
CA ALA A 124 4.29 -22.22 -0.32
C ALA A 124 3.35 -21.82 0.84
N GLN A 125 2.18 -22.44 0.95
CA GLN A 125 1.22 -22.21 2.04
C GLN A 125 1.67 -22.80 3.39
N LYS A 126 2.61 -23.74 3.38
CA LYS A 126 3.18 -24.41 4.56
C LYS A 126 4.41 -23.70 5.11
N ILE A 127 4.95 -22.70 4.40
CA ILE A 127 6.07 -21.89 4.88
C ILE A 127 5.56 -20.97 5.98
N VAL A 128 5.68 -21.41 7.23
CA VAL A 128 5.38 -20.62 8.42
C VAL A 128 6.60 -20.63 9.33
N PRO A 129 7.05 -19.47 9.85
CA PRO A 129 8.18 -19.38 10.78
C PRO A 129 7.85 -19.88 12.21
N SER A 130 6.81 -20.70 12.37
CA SER A 130 6.32 -21.13 13.68
C SER A 130 7.00 -22.41 14.14
N LEU A 131 7.94 -22.28 15.08
CA LEU A 131 8.29 -23.37 16.00
C LEU A 131 7.01 -23.93 16.65
N ALA A 132 7.01 -25.23 16.93
CA ALA A 132 5.85 -26.11 17.14
C ALA A 132 4.99 -25.88 18.41
N GLN A 133 4.70 -24.64 18.79
CA GLN A 133 3.86 -24.33 19.94
C GLN A 133 2.37 -24.38 19.57
N LYS A 134 1.78 -25.57 19.64
CA LYS A 134 0.38 -25.80 19.23
C LYS A 134 -0.68 -25.15 20.13
N ASN A 135 -0.31 -24.64 21.31
CA ASN A 135 -1.27 -24.14 22.32
C ASN A 135 -1.12 -22.63 22.61
N VAL A 136 -0.26 -21.93 21.88
CA VAL A 136 -0.09 -20.48 22.04
C VAL A 136 -0.90 -19.78 20.97
N ALA A 137 -1.63 -18.74 21.35
CA ALA A 137 -2.39 -17.99 20.37
C ALA A 137 -1.45 -17.32 19.35
N GLY A 138 -1.85 -17.34 18.08
CA GLY A 138 -0.93 -17.04 16.99
C GLY A 138 -0.36 -18.26 16.29
N HIS A 139 -0.49 -19.46 16.87
CA HIS A 139 0.19 -20.67 16.37
C HIS A 139 -0.76 -21.86 16.16
N ARG A 140 -1.98 -21.84 16.73
CA ARG A 140 -2.97 -22.94 16.62
C ARG A 140 -3.41 -23.15 15.18
N THR A 141 -3.41 -22.08 14.39
CA THR A 141 -3.76 -22.10 12.96
C THR A 141 -2.55 -22.10 12.03
N GLY A 142 -1.33 -22.38 12.53
CA GLY A 142 -0.08 -22.26 11.77
C GLY A 142 -0.05 -23.03 10.44
N LYS A 143 -0.69 -24.20 10.35
CA LYS A 143 -0.74 -24.99 9.10
C LYS A 143 -2.05 -24.83 8.33
N LYS A 144 -2.89 -23.88 8.74
CA LYS A 144 -4.23 -23.68 8.20
C LYS A 144 -4.28 -22.46 7.26
N ILE A 145 -5.12 -22.57 6.25
CA ILE A 145 -5.42 -21.51 5.29
C ILE A 145 -6.91 -21.15 5.36
N CYS A 146 -7.26 -19.96 4.89
CA CYS A 146 -8.65 -19.57 4.66
C CYS A 146 -9.07 -19.92 3.23
N ALA A 147 -10.20 -20.60 3.06
CA ALA A 147 -10.75 -20.96 1.75
C ALA A 147 -11.22 -19.74 0.93
N LEU A 148 -11.57 -18.63 1.59
CA LEU A 148 -12.07 -17.42 0.92
C LEU A 148 -10.96 -16.60 0.25
N CYS A 149 -9.78 -16.52 0.87
CA CYS A 149 -8.69 -15.67 0.38
C CYS A 149 -7.37 -16.42 0.14
N GLY A 150 -7.29 -17.72 0.44
CA GLY A 150 -6.10 -18.54 0.23
C GLY A 150 -4.91 -18.25 1.16
N CYS A 151 -5.00 -17.22 2.01
CA CYS A 151 -3.93 -16.81 2.90
C CYS A 151 -3.69 -17.81 4.04
N ASN A 152 -2.44 -17.90 4.50
CA ASN A 152 -2.13 -18.53 5.78
C ASN A 152 -2.76 -17.74 6.93
N VAL A 153 -3.59 -18.40 7.73
CA VAL A 153 -4.39 -17.72 8.76
C VAL A 153 -3.51 -17.11 9.84
N SER A 154 -2.50 -17.86 10.29
CA SER A 154 -1.55 -17.42 11.32
C SER A 154 -0.81 -16.14 10.94
N ASN A 155 -0.46 -15.99 9.66
CA ASN A 155 0.22 -14.79 9.18
C ASN A 155 -0.76 -13.62 9.07
N LYS A 156 -1.92 -13.84 8.42
CA LYS A 156 -2.88 -12.77 8.15
C LYS A 156 -3.40 -12.11 9.43
N MET A 157 -3.77 -12.91 10.43
CA MET A 157 -4.36 -12.40 11.67
C MET A 157 -3.41 -11.55 12.52
N ARG A 158 -2.08 -11.71 12.33
CA ARG A 158 -1.07 -10.91 13.03
C ARG A 158 -0.96 -9.50 12.50
N LEU A 159 -1.36 -9.26 11.26
CA LEU A 159 -1.17 -7.96 10.60
C LEU A 159 -2.30 -6.99 10.98
N PRO A 160 -1.99 -5.79 11.48
CA PRO A 160 -3.00 -4.80 11.89
C PRO A 160 -3.77 -4.22 10.70
N SER A 161 -3.16 -4.20 9.51
CA SER A 161 -3.78 -3.72 8.27
C SER A 161 -4.73 -4.72 7.62
N GLU A 162 -4.81 -5.94 8.13
CA GLU A 162 -5.64 -7.00 7.57
C GLU A 162 -7.01 -7.07 8.27
N ALA A 163 -8.01 -7.52 7.51
CA ALA A 163 -9.34 -7.88 8.01
C ALA A 163 -9.82 -9.23 7.45
N CYS A 164 -10.78 -9.86 8.12
CA CYS A 164 -11.48 -11.01 7.57
C CYS A 164 -12.38 -10.55 6.41
N PRO A 165 -12.36 -11.22 5.23
CA PRO A 165 -13.18 -10.84 4.09
C PRO A 165 -14.66 -11.20 4.28
N ASP A 166 -14.97 -12.08 5.25
CA ASP A 166 -16.33 -12.51 5.52
C ASP A 166 -16.98 -11.66 6.61
N LYS A 167 -18.28 -11.44 6.47
CA LYS A 167 -19.07 -10.65 7.42
C LYS A 167 -19.35 -11.48 8.68
N ASN A 168 -19.48 -10.81 9.81
CA ASN A 168 -19.93 -11.44 11.04
C ASN A 168 -21.42 -11.84 10.87
N PRO A 169 -21.79 -13.12 11.13
CA PRO A 169 -23.18 -13.58 11.06
C PRO A 169 -24.15 -12.80 11.95
N GLU A 170 -23.67 -12.30 13.10
CA GLU A 170 -24.50 -11.58 14.07
C GLU A 170 -24.51 -10.06 13.83
N ASN A 171 -23.54 -9.54 13.08
CA ASN A 171 -23.44 -8.11 12.78
C ASN A 171 -22.81 -7.86 11.40
N SER A 172 -23.64 -7.55 10.41
CA SER A 172 -23.20 -7.36 9.02
C SER A 172 -22.25 -6.18 8.79
N ASN A 173 -22.10 -5.27 9.77
CA ASN A 173 -21.18 -4.13 9.70
C ASN A 173 -19.77 -4.47 10.20
N GLN A 174 -19.56 -5.70 10.67
CA GLN A 174 -18.28 -6.19 11.14
C GLN A 174 -17.83 -7.38 10.30
N SER A 175 -16.51 -7.57 10.22
CA SER A 175 -15.92 -8.82 9.77
C SER A 175 -16.11 -9.91 10.82
N ARG A 176 -15.94 -11.20 10.45
CA ARG A 176 -15.98 -12.32 11.42
C ARG A 176 -15.02 -12.17 12.61
N TRP A 177 -14.01 -11.32 12.51
CA TRP A 177 -13.11 -11.02 13.62
C TRP A 177 -13.70 -10.05 14.67
N GLY A 178 -14.95 -9.59 14.47
CA GLY A 178 -15.59 -8.59 15.33
C GLY A 178 -14.93 -7.21 15.18
N GLU A 179 -14.44 -6.91 13.97
CA GLU A 179 -13.78 -5.65 13.63
C GLU A 179 -14.56 -4.95 12.53
N PRO A 180 -14.52 -3.60 12.44
CA PRO A 180 -15.14 -2.89 11.33
C PRO A 180 -14.69 -3.48 9.99
N LEU A 181 -15.62 -3.59 9.04
CA LEU A 181 -15.24 -3.93 7.67
C LEU A 181 -14.29 -2.84 7.16
N LEU A 182 -13.13 -3.24 6.63
CA LEU A 182 -12.27 -2.31 5.90
C LEU A 182 -13.07 -1.88 4.66
N SER A 183 -13.61 -0.67 4.69
CA SER A 183 -14.17 -0.03 3.50
C SER A 183 -13.04 0.11 2.50
N GLY A 184 -13.03 -0.75 1.49
CA GLY A 184 -12.14 -0.63 0.34
C GLY A 184 -12.48 0.63 -0.45
N ASN A 185 -12.01 1.78 0.02
CA ASN A 185 -11.86 2.96 -0.82
C ASN A 185 -10.42 2.94 -1.33
N ILE A 186 -10.20 2.13 -2.36
CA ILE A 186 -9.20 2.42 -3.37
C ILE A 186 -10.01 3.09 -4.48
N ASN A 187 -10.21 4.40 -4.36
CA ASN A 187 -10.59 5.27 -5.48
C ASN A 187 -9.34 6.00 -5.91
#